data_AF-A0A1G9QVL3-F1
#
_entry.id   AF-A0A1G9QVL3-F1
#
_cell.length_a   1.000
_cell.length_b   1.000
_cell.length_c   1.000
_cell.angle_alpha   90.00
_cell.angle_beta   90.00
_cell.angle_gamma   90.00
#
_symmetry.space_group_name_H-M   'P 1'
#
loop_
_entity.id
_entity.type
_entity.pdbx_description
1 polymer ?
#
loop_
_entity_poly.entity_id
_entity_poly.type
_entity_poly.pdbx_seq_one_letter_code
_entity_poly.pdbx_strand_id
1 'polypeptide(L)'
;MARGFSCILLGLQEFPSFLSYFKAKVDKGLERSKVMKNERIKKKEKDPIEEKLNGYALGLALLLVSGFLYFYPMFLGNKLVSNVVGALIGVFGLLGLFMELEKSDKKFKSAYNYINVGIVTSFIIAVLLFVFSNLLVNIIVLLLSLFALYTFLLGFLYVAYIIISEGGIKYSIKKIPMFILNFLIFILTVLQLLKILNILE
;
A
#
# COMPACT_ATOMS: atom_id res chain seq x y z
N MET A 1 5.98 84.06 -28.47
CA MET A 1 6.58 82.71 -28.58
C MET A 1 6.88 82.21 -27.16
N ALA A 2 5.87 81.66 -26.46
CA ALA A 2 6.01 81.00 -25.13
C ALA A 2 4.63 80.48 -24.66
N ARG A 3 4.00 79.59 -25.42
CA ARG A 3 2.86 78.78 -24.98
C ARG A 3 3.24 77.34 -25.23
N GLY A 4 3.80 76.67 -24.22
CA GLY A 4 4.27 75.29 -24.42
C GLY A 4 4.78 74.56 -23.17
N PHE A 5 5.07 75.26 -22.07
CA PHE A 5 5.69 74.61 -20.89
C PHE A 5 4.75 74.34 -19.71
N SER A 6 3.47 74.72 -19.78
CA SER A 6 2.55 74.59 -18.63
C SER A 6 1.87 73.21 -18.51
N CYS A 7 1.83 72.40 -19.57
CA CYS A 7 1.18 71.09 -19.50
C CYS A 7 2.09 69.97 -18.94
N ILE A 8 3.41 70.14 -18.96
CA ILE A 8 4.34 69.08 -18.53
C ILE A 8 4.53 69.07 -17.01
N LEU A 9 4.38 70.23 -16.34
CA LEU A 9 4.59 70.34 -14.89
C LEU A 9 3.41 69.84 -14.04
N LEU A 10 2.18 69.79 -14.59
CA LEU A 10 1.01 69.28 -13.86
C LEU A 10 0.96 67.74 -13.78
N GLY A 11 1.65 67.02 -14.68
CA GLY A 11 1.71 65.56 -14.64
C GLY A 11 2.71 64.98 -13.62
N LEU A 12 3.61 65.81 -13.09
CA LEU A 12 4.69 65.38 -12.18
C LEU A 12 4.29 65.38 -10.69
N GLN A 13 3.20 66.08 -10.31
CA GLN A 13 2.71 66.08 -8.92
C GLN A 13 1.90 64.83 -8.54
N GLU A 14 1.31 64.12 -9.51
CA GLU A 14 0.52 62.90 -9.23
C GLU A 14 1.32 61.59 -9.36
N PHE A 15 2.58 61.70 -9.81
CA PHE A 15 3.50 60.57 -9.94
C PHE A 15 3.78 59.83 -8.60
N PRO A 16 4.00 60.52 -7.45
CA PRO A 16 4.25 59.82 -6.18
C PRO A 16 3.01 59.09 -5.63
N SER A 17 1.80 59.59 -5.86
CA SER A 17 0.55 58.90 -5.50
C SER A 17 0.28 57.67 -6.36
N PHE A 18 0.63 57.73 -7.65
CA PHE A 18 0.52 56.57 -8.53
C PHE A 18 1.52 55.47 -8.15
N LEU A 19 2.77 55.84 -7.83
CA LEU A 19 3.79 54.89 -7.39
C LEU A 19 3.44 54.20 -6.06
N SER A 20 2.87 54.93 -5.10
CA SER A 20 2.46 54.33 -3.82
C SER A 20 1.27 53.38 -3.99
N TYR A 21 0.29 53.75 -4.83
CA TYR A 21 -0.82 52.88 -5.20
C TYR A 21 -0.34 51.61 -5.94
N PHE A 22 0.58 51.75 -6.89
CA PHE A 22 1.12 50.62 -7.65
C PHE A 22 1.92 49.68 -6.75
N LYS A 23 2.76 50.20 -5.85
CA LYS A 23 3.52 49.41 -4.88
C LYS A 23 2.60 48.63 -3.95
N ALA A 24 1.58 49.28 -3.38
CA ALA A 24 0.59 48.61 -2.55
C ALA A 24 -0.20 47.51 -3.29
N LYS A 25 -0.46 47.69 -4.59
CA LYS A 25 -1.15 46.69 -5.41
C LYS A 25 -0.25 45.50 -5.75
N VAL A 26 1.04 45.75 -6.02
CA VAL A 26 2.04 44.70 -6.25
C VAL A 26 2.28 43.89 -4.96
N ASP A 27 2.43 44.55 -3.82
CA ASP A 27 2.67 43.88 -2.53
C ASP A 27 1.48 43.00 -2.13
N LYS A 28 0.23 43.48 -2.32
CA LYS A 28 -0.98 42.67 -2.12
C LYS A 28 -1.05 41.47 -3.07
N GLY A 29 -0.60 41.63 -4.32
CA GLY A 29 -0.50 40.52 -5.28
C GLY A 29 0.52 39.47 -4.85
N LEU A 30 1.65 39.92 -4.30
CA LEU A 30 2.72 39.06 -3.80
C LEU A 30 2.29 38.29 -2.55
N GLU A 31 1.59 38.94 -1.61
CA GLU A 31 1.00 38.28 -0.44
C GLU A 31 -0.04 37.23 -0.84
N ARG A 32 -0.97 37.55 -1.76
CA ARG A 32 -1.95 36.57 -2.25
C ARG A 32 -1.30 35.37 -2.93
N SER A 33 -0.21 35.59 -3.67
CA SER A 33 0.57 34.50 -4.28
C SER A 33 1.26 33.62 -3.22
N LYS A 34 1.82 34.22 -2.18
CA LYS A 34 2.40 33.49 -1.03
C LYS A 34 1.34 32.70 -0.25
N VAL A 35 0.17 33.28 0.00
CA VAL A 35 -0.96 32.62 0.69
C VAL A 35 -1.49 31.46 -0.15
N MET A 36 -1.73 31.65 -1.45
CA MET A 36 -2.15 30.55 -2.33
C MET A 36 -1.11 29.43 -2.43
N LYS A 37 0.19 29.76 -2.40
CA LYS A 37 1.26 28.75 -2.40
C LYS A 37 1.28 27.97 -1.08
N ASN A 38 1.11 28.64 0.06
CA ASN A 38 1.03 27.99 1.37
C ASN A 38 -0.21 27.12 1.53
N GLU A 39 -1.37 27.53 0.99
CA GLU A 39 -2.58 26.70 0.99
C GLU A 39 -2.44 25.47 0.10
N ARG A 40 -1.79 25.58 -1.07
CA ARG A 40 -1.48 24.41 -1.92
C ARG A 40 -0.49 23.45 -1.28
N ILE A 41 0.45 23.95 -0.47
CA ILE A 41 1.40 23.12 0.28
C ILE A 41 0.67 22.39 1.42
N LYS A 42 -0.18 23.08 2.19
CA LYS A 42 -1.02 22.45 3.23
C LYS A 42 -2.00 21.42 2.69
N LYS A 43 -2.56 21.61 1.48
CA LYS A 43 -3.50 20.65 0.87
C LYS A 43 -2.83 19.38 0.32
N LYS A 44 -1.49 19.34 0.26
CA LYS A 44 -0.71 18.20 -0.27
C LYS A 44 -0.13 17.30 0.82
N GLU A 45 -0.20 17.71 2.07
CA GLU A 45 0.17 16.88 3.21
C GLU A 45 -1.00 15.92 3.46
N LYS A 46 -1.01 14.82 2.68
CA LYS A 46 -1.93 13.70 2.90
C LYS A 46 -1.75 13.24 4.35
N ASP A 47 -2.85 13.09 5.06
CA ASP A 47 -2.83 12.60 6.43
C ASP A 47 -2.11 11.23 6.43
N PRO A 48 -1.07 11.03 7.28
CA PRO A 48 -0.35 9.75 7.36
C PRO A 48 -1.28 8.56 7.66
N ILE A 49 -2.47 8.81 8.23
CA ILE A 49 -3.50 7.79 8.46
C ILE A 49 -4.19 7.41 7.15
N GLU A 50 -4.53 8.38 6.30
CA GLU A 50 -5.15 8.12 4.99
C GLU A 50 -4.22 7.34 4.05
N GLU A 51 -2.91 7.64 4.09
CA GLU A 51 -1.94 6.91 3.26
C GLU A 51 -1.87 5.42 3.65
N LYS A 52 -1.83 5.12 4.95
CA LYS A 52 -1.84 3.74 5.45
C LYS A 52 -3.12 3.01 5.10
N LEU A 53 -4.27 3.64 5.33
CA LEU A 53 -5.59 3.09 4.99
C LEU A 53 -5.70 2.76 3.49
N ASN A 54 -5.17 3.63 2.62
CA ASN A 54 -5.13 3.37 1.18
C ASN A 54 -4.29 2.13 0.84
N GLY A 55 -3.14 1.94 1.51
CA GLY A 55 -2.30 0.75 1.33
C GLY A 55 -3.02 -0.54 1.73
N TYR A 56 -3.67 -0.54 2.91
CA TYR A 56 -4.48 -1.68 3.37
C TYR A 56 -5.66 -1.97 2.44
N ALA A 57 -6.39 -0.92 2.03
CA ALA A 57 -7.53 -1.05 1.13
C ALA A 57 -7.13 -1.62 -0.23
N LEU A 58 -6.00 -1.17 -0.79
CA LEU A 58 -5.48 -1.68 -2.06
C LEU A 58 -5.09 -3.16 -1.95
N GLY A 59 -4.34 -3.54 -0.90
CA GLY A 59 -3.93 -4.92 -0.68
C GLY A 59 -5.13 -5.85 -0.50
N LEU A 60 -6.13 -5.44 0.30
CA LEU A 60 -7.38 -6.18 0.46
C LEU A 60 -8.18 -6.28 -0.84
N ALA A 61 -8.28 -5.21 -1.63
CA ALA A 61 -8.97 -5.23 -2.91
C ALA A 61 -8.32 -6.24 -3.87
N LEU A 62 -7.00 -6.26 -3.96
CA LEU A 62 -6.26 -7.24 -4.78
C LEU A 62 -6.54 -8.67 -4.29
N LEU A 63 -6.53 -8.93 -2.98
CA LEU A 63 -6.84 -10.25 -2.44
C LEU A 63 -8.28 -10.69 -2.71
N LEU A 64 -9.24 -9.77 -2.63
CA LEU A 64 -10.63 -10.06 -2.96
C LEU A 64 -10.78 -10.42 -4.45
N VAL A 65 -10.12 -9.67 -5.34
CA VAL A 65 -10.11 -9.98 -6.78
C VAL A 65 -9.42 -11.32 -7.06
N SER A 66 -8.30 -11.61 -6.40
CA SER A 66 -7.61 -12.90 -6.48
C SER A 66 -8.52 -14.05 -6.05
N GLY A 67 -9.17 -13.91 -4.89
CA GLY A 67 -10.14 -14.89 -4.39
C GLY A 67 -11.31 -15.07 -5.37
N PHE A 68 -11.88 -13.97 -5.88
CA PHE A 68 -12.94 -14.02 -6.88
C PHE A 68 -12.52 -14.82 -8.13
N LEU A 69 -11.32 -14.60 -8.67
CA LEU A 69 -10.81 -15.35 -9.83
C LEU A 69 -10.52 -16.82 -9.53
N TYR A 70 -10.08 -17.13 -8.31
CA TYR A 70 -9.91 -18.51 -7.86
C TYR A 70 -11.25 -19.26 -7.80
N PHE A 71 -12.29 -18.57 -7.33
CA PHE A 71 -13.63 -19.11 -7.18
C PHE A 71 -14.42 -19.18 -8.48
N TYR A 72 -14.20 -18.25 -9.40
CA TYR A 72 -14.81 -18.25 -10.73
C TYR A 72 -13.73 -18.43 -11.80
N PRO A 73 -13.15 -19.65 -11.92
CA PRO A 73 -12.02 -19.89 -12.82
C PRO A 73 -12.39 -19.67 -14.30
N MET A 74 -13.67 -19.72 -14.67
CA MET A 74 -14.11 -19.43 -16.04
C MET A 74 -14.37 -17.95 -16.31
N PHE A 75 -14.15 -17.05 -15.36
CA PHE A 75 -14.46 -15.61 -15.50
C PHE A 75 -13.73 -14.95 -16.68
N LEU A 76 -12.44 -15.27 -16.90
CA LEU A 76 -11.69 -14.77 -18.06
C LEU A 76 -11.85 -15.65 -19.31
N GLY A 77 -12.87 -16.52 -19.36
CA GLY A 77 -13.12 -17.45 -20.46
C GLY A 77 -12.19 -18.66 -20.53
N ASN A 78 -11.13 -18.69 -19.70
CA ASN A 78 -10.21 -19.82 -19.61
C ASN A 78 -9.76 -20.06 -18.16
N LYS A 79 -10.00 -21.27 -17.66
CA LYS A 79 -9.63 -21.73 -16.31
C LYS A 79 -8.16 -21.50 -15.97
N LEU A 80 -7.26 -21.83 -16.90
CA LEU A 80 -5.82 -21.72 -16.68
C LEU A 80 -5.42 -20.24 -16.58
N VAL A 81 -5.95 -19.40 -17.46
CA VAL A 81 -5.68 -17.95 -17.47
C VAL A 81 -6.21 -17.28 -16.19
N SER A 82 -7.45 -17.54 -15.79
CA SER A 82 -8.02 -16.97 -14.56
C SER A 82 -7.23 -17.39 -13.33
N ASN A 83 -6.79 -18.64 -13.25
CA ASN A 83 -6.01 -19.13 -12.12
C ASN A 83 -4.63 -18.45 -12.05
N VAL A 84 -3.95 -18.30 -13.19
CA VAL A 84 -2.62 -17.64 -13.24
C VAL A 84 -2.74 -16.16 -12.90
N VAL A 85 -3.69 -15.46 -13.51
CA VAL A 85 -3.93 -14.03 -13.23
C VAL A 85 -4.37 -13.83 -11.78
N GLY A 86 -5.28 -14.68 -11.28
CA GLY A 86 -5.72 -14.69 -9.88
C GLY A 86 -4.57 -14.90 -8.91
N ALA A 87 -3.68 -15.86 -9.17
CA ALA A 87 -2.50 -16.11 -8.35
C ALA A 87 -1.54 -14.91 -8.33
N LEU A 88 -1.26 -14.31 -9.49
CA LEU A 88 -0.42 -13.10 -9.59
C LEU A 88 -0.99 -11.95 -8.76
N ILE A 89 -2.27 -11.63 -8.96
CA ILE A 89 -2.96 -10.58 -8.22
C ILE A 89 -2.92 -10.87 -6.71
N GLY A 90 -3.09 -12.13 -6.31
CA GLY A 90 -3.03 -12.54 -4.90
C GLY A 90 -1.66 -12.32 -4.28
N VAL A 91 -0.59 -12.65 -4.99
CA VAL A 91 0.79 -12.39 -4.53
C VAL A 91 1.04 -10.90 -4.37
N PHE A 92 0.64 -10.07 -5.34
CA PHE A 92 0.76 -8.62 -5.21
C PHE A 92 -0.08 -8.05 -4.06
N GLY A 93 -1.28 -8.58 -3.84
CA GLY A 93 -2.12 -8.22 -2.71
C GLY A 93 -1.47 -8.53 -1.36
N LEU A 94 -0.92 -9.74 -1.20
CA LEU A 94 -0.19 -10.14 0.01
C LEU A 94 1.03 -9.26 0.24
N LEU A 95 1.88 -9.08 -0.77
CA LEU A 95 3.09 -8.25 -0.67
C LEU A 95 2.75 -6.80 -0.31
N GLY A 96 1.71 -6.23 -0.93
CA GLY A 96 1.24 -4.88 -0.62
C GLY A 96 0.79 -4.74 0.84
N LEU A 97 0.04 -5.71 1.36
CA LEU A 97 -0.35 -5.72 2.77
C LEU A 97 0.84 -5.83 3.72
N PHE A 98 1.76 -6.76 3.46
CA PHE A 98 2.93 -6.94 4.32
C PHE A 98 3.86 -5.73 4.31
N MET A 99 4.04 -5.07 3.17
CA MET A 99 4.79 -3.80 3.11
C MET A 99 4.12 -2.70 3.93
N GLU A 100 2.79 -2.60 3.91
CA GLU A 100 2.09 -1.58 4.68
C GLU A 100 2.09 -1.88 6.19
N LEU A 101 2.04 -3.17 6.56
CA LEU A 101 2.25 -3.63 7.93
C LEU A 101 3.68 -3.31 8.42
N GLU A 102 4.70 -3.51 7.58
CA GLU A 102 6.10 -3.17 7.88
C GLU A 102 6.29 -1.69 8.18
N LYS A 103 5.64 -0.81 7.40
CA LYS A 103 5.67 0.63 7.66
C LYS A 103 4.94 1.02 8.93
N SER A 104 3.89 0.27 9.29
CA SER A 104 3.02 0.60 10.42
C SER A 104 3.64 0.25 11.76
N ASP A 105 4.41 -0.83 11.84
CA ASP A 105 5.10 -1.21 13.08
C ASP A 105 6.55 -1.66 12.82
N LYS A 106 7.48 -0.76 13.15
CA LYS A 106 8.93 -1.00 13.01
C LYS A 106 9.43 -2.20 13.80
N LYS A 107 8.72 -2.63 14.86
CA LYS A 107 9.10 -3.78 15.68
C LYS A 107 8.97 -5.09 14.89
N PHE A 108 7.91 -5.20 14.10
CA PHE A 108 7.65 -6.37 13.26
C PHE A 108 8.39 -6.32 11.92
N LYS A 109 9.17 -5.28 11.65
CA LYS A 109 9.89 -5.09 10.39
C LYS A 109 10.68 -6.33 9.96
N SER A 110 11.50 -6.87 10.86
CA SER A 110 12.30 -8.07 10.57
C SER A 110 11.42 -9.29 10.29
N ALA A 111 10.33 -9.45 11.05
CA ALA A 111 9.39 -10.55 10.88
C ALA A 111 8.70 -10.51 9.50
N TYR A 112 8.20 -9.33 9.10
CA TYR A 112 7.57 -9.13 7.80
C TYR A 112 8.56 -9.29 6.64
N ASN A 113 9.82 -8.89 6.81
CA ASN A 113 10.85 -9.12 5.79
C ASN A 113 11.07 -10.61 5.53
N TYR A 114 11.16 -11.44 6.58
CA TYR A 114 11.28 -12.89 6.40
C TYR A 114 10.05 -13.51 5.72
N ILE A 115 8.85 -13.07 6.09
CA ILE A 115 7.60 -13.52 5.45
C ILE A 115 7.58 -13.12 3.97
N ASN A 116 7.94 -11.87 3.64
CA ASN A 116 8.02 -11.36 2.27
C ASN A 116 9.02 -12.16 1.43
N VAL A 117 10.22 -12.43 1.95
CA VAL A 117 11.22 -13.26 1.26
C VAL A 117 10.67 -14.66 0.98
N GLY A 118 9.98 -15.25 1.95
CA GLY A 118 9.31 -16.55 1.79
C GLY A 118 8.28 -16.53 0.68
N ILE A 119 7.37 -15.54 0.66
CA ILE A 119 6.34 -15.38 -0.37
C ILE A 119 6.96 -15.22 -1.76
N VAL A 120 7.96 -14.34 -1.91
CA VAL A 120 8.63 -14.10 -3.18
C VAL A 120 9.34 -15.36 -3.67
N THR A 121 10.01 -16.09 -2.78
CA THR A 121 10.71 -17.32 -3.15
C THR A 121 9.72 -18.42 -3.52
N SER A 122 8.62 -18.58 -2.79
CA SER A 122 7.52 -19.49 -3.14
C SER A 122 6.92 -19.17 -4.51
N PHE A 123 6.78 -17.89 -4.85
CA PHE A 123 6.32 -17.49 -6.16
C PHE A 123 7.30 -17.87 -7.28
N ILE A 124 8.60 -17.64 -7.08
CA ILE A 124 9.66 -18.07 -8.03
C ILE A 124 9.64 -19.59 -8.22
N ILE A 125 9.47 -20.35 -7.14
CA ILE A 125 9.33 -21.82 -7.18
C ILE A 125 8.13 -22.25 -8.01
N ALA A 126 6.97 -21.61 -7.80
CA ALA A 126 5.76 -21.92 -8.56
C ALA A 126 5.95 -21.70 -10.07
N VAL A 127 6.62 -20.61 -10.45
CA VAL A 127 6.98 -20.34 -11.85
C VAL A 127 7.94 -21.40 -12.40
N LEU A 128 8.97 -21.77 -11.65
CA LEU A 128 9.93 -22.81 -12.06
C LEU A 128 9.26 -24.16 -12.32
N LEU A 129 8.36 -24.59 -11.42
CA LEU A 129 7.61 -25.83 -11.57
C LEU A 129 6.66 -25.81 -12.78
N PHE A 130 6.11 -24.64 -13.10
CA PHE A 130 5.19 -24.50 -14.23
C PHE A 130 5.91 -24.55 -15.58
N VAL A 131 7.11 -23.95 -15.67
CA VAL A 131 7.85 -23.83 -16.93
C VAL A 131 8.72 -25.04 -17.22
N PHE A 132 9.26 -25.72 -16.20
CA PHE A 132 10.25 -26.78 -16.38
C PHE A 132 9.81 -28.10 -15.74
N SER A 133 9.83 -29.18 -16.52
CA SER A 133 9.51 -30.56 -16.06
C SER A 133 10.76 -31.46 -16.05
N ASN A 134 11.90 -30.93 -15.61
CA ASN A 134 13.18 -31.65 -15.60
C ASN A 134 13.58 -32.08 -14.18
N LEU A 135 14.15 -33.29 -14.03
CA LEU A 135 14.53 -33.84 -12.73
C LEU A 135 15.53 -32.95 -11.97
N LEU A 136 16.51 -32.37 -12.67
CA LEU A 136 17.46 -31.42 -12.06
C LEU A 136 16.77 -30.16 -11.53
N VAL A 137 15.79 -29.63 -12.26
CA VAL A 137 15.02 -28.45 -11.81
C VAL A 137 14.18 -28.81 -10.59
N ASN A 138 13.60 -30.02 -10.55
CA ASN A 138 12.85 -30.48 -9.38
C ASN A 138 13.71 -30.58 -8.11
N ILE A 139 14.98 -31.01 -8.22
CA ILE A 139 15.92 -31.02 -7.09
C ILE A 139 16.23 -29.59 -6.61
N ILE A 140 16.48 -28.67 -7.54
CA ILE A 140 16.73 -27.25 -7.22
C ILE A 140 15.50 -26.62 -6.56
N VAL A 141 14.31 -26.89 -7.11
CA VAL A 141 13.03 -26.45 -6.55
C VAL A 141 12.82 -27.00 -5.14
N LEU A 142 13.17 -28.26 -4.88
CA LEU A 142 13.05 -28.85 -3.55
C LEU A 142 13.92 -28.11 -2.53
N LEU A 143 15.17 -27.79 -2.88
CA LEU A 143 16.07 -27.00 -2.03
C LEU A 143 15.54 -25.58 -1.79
N LEU A 144 15.09 -24.90 -2.85
CA LEU A 144 14.46 -23.59 -2.76
C LEU A 144 13.20 -23.62 -1.89
N SER A 145 12.40 -24.68 -1.99
CA SER A 145 11.18 -24.87 -1.19
C SER A 145 11.50 -25.00 0.28
N LEU A 146 12.58 -25.70 0.62
CA LEU A 146 13.07 -25.79 2.00
C LEU A 146 13.46 -24.40 2.53
N PHE A 147 14.14 -23.59 1.72
CA PHE A 147 14.51 -22.22 2.07
C PHE A 147 13.30 -21.29 2.22
N ALA A 148 12.33 -21.38 1.30
CA ALA A 148 11.08 -20.62 1.39
C ALA A 148 10.30 -20.97 2.66
N LEU A 149 10.18 -22.26 2.98
CA LEU A 149 9.52 -22.71 4.20
C LEU A 149 10.27 -22.24 5.45
N TYR A 150 11.61 -22.33 5.45
CA TYR A 150 12.45 -21.86 6.55
C TYR A 150 12.25 -20.36 6.83
N THR A 151 12.34 -19.52 5.80
CA THR A 151 12.17 -18.06 5.94
C THR A 151 10.75 -17.69 6.39
N PHE A 152 9.74 -18.37 5.86
CA PHE A 152 8.35 -18.16 6.27
C PHE A 152 8.13 -18.53 7.75
N LEU A 153 8.59 -19.71 8.18
CA LEU A 153 8.51 -20.14 9.57
C LEU A 153 9.28 -19.22 10.51
N LEU A 154 10.48 -18.79 10.12
CA LEU A 154 11.29 -17.85 10.89
C LEU A 154 10.54 -16.53 11.09
N GLY A 155 9.91 -15.99 10.04
CA GLY A 155 9.08 -14.80 10.12
C GLY A 155 7.91 -14.95 11.11
N PHE A 156 7.17 -16.06 11.05
CA PHE A 156 6.09 -16.36 12.01
C PHE A 156 6.60 -16.48 13.45
N LEU A 157 7.75 -17.14 13.66
CA LEU A 157 8.35 -17.26 14.98
C LEU A 157 8.78 -15.90 15.53
N TYR A 158 9.31 -15.00 14.69
CA TYR A 158 9.62 -13.63 15.10
C TYR A 158 8.36 -12.84 15.49
N VAL A 159 7.26 -12.95 14.73
CA VAL A 159 5.97 -12.34 15.11
C VAL A 159 5.53 -12.86 16.48
N ALA A 160 5.56 -14.18 16.68
CA ALA A 160 5.18 -14.80 17.94
C ALA A 160 6.10 -14.34 19.10
N TYR A 161 7.40 -14.28 18.88
CA TYR A 161 8.37 -13.83 19.86
C TYR A 161 8.10 -12.38 20.31
N ILE A 162 7.86 -11.46 19.38
CA ILE A 162 7.56 -10.05 19.68
C ILE A 162 6.25 -9.94 20.48
N ILE A 163 5.20 -10.68 20.09
CA ILE A 163 3.93 -10.67 20.82
C ILE A 163 4.11 -11.20 22.26
N ILE A 164 4.93 -12.21 22.46
CA ILE A 164 5.17 -12.80 23.79
C ILE A 164 6.03 -11.88 24.66
N SER A 165 7.07 -11.25 24.09
CA SER A 165 8.00 -10.40 24.83
C SER A 165 7.38 -9.08 25.28
N GLU A 166 6.47 -8.49 24.49
CA GLU A 166 5.83 -7.21 24.84
C GLU A 166 4.57 -7.35 25.69
N GLY A 167 3.78 -8.41 25.49
CA GLY A 167 2.55 -8.64 26.26
C GLY A 167 2.78 -9.30 27.61
N GLY A 168 3.93 -9.95 27.82
CA GLY A 168 4.11 -10.94 28.87
C GLY A 168 3.27 -12.19 28.62
N ILE A 169 3.80 -13.35 29.00
CA ILE A 169 3.23 -14.68 28.73
C ILE A 169 1.73 -14.77 29.10
N LYS A 170 1.31 -14.11 30.20
CA LYS A 170 -0.09 -14.11 30.68
C LYS A 170 -1.08 -13.34 29.80
N TYR A 171 -0.68 -12.24 29.16
CA TYR A 171 -1.57 -11.43 28.33
C TYR A 171 -1.67 -11.99 26.91
N SER A 172 -0.55 -12.51 26.38
CA SER A 172 -0.46 -13.08 25.04
C SER A 172 -1.16 -14.45 24.94
N ILE A 173 -1.11 -15.30 25.98
CA ILE A 173 -1.85 -16.58 26.01
C ILE A 173 -3.37 -16.40 25.94
N LYS A 174 -3.94 -15.28 26.40
CA LYS A 174 -5.39 -15.03 26.29
C LYS A 174 -5.80 -14.48 24.92
N LYS A 175 -4.92 -13.71 24.26
CA LYS A 175 -5.22 -13.10 22.94
C LYS A 175 -4.98 -14.06 21.78
N ILE A 176 -4.01 -14.96 21.87
CA ILE A 176 -3.69 -15.92 20.80
C ILE A 176 -4.89 -16.83 20.48
N PRO A 177 -5.59 -17.47 21.45
CA PRO A 177 -6.77 -18.25 21.18
C PRO A 177 -7.90 -17.42 20.57
N MET A 178 -8.08 -16.18 21.03
CA MET A 178 -9.10 -15.27 20.50
C MET A 178 -8.80 -14.87 19.05
N PHE A 179 -7.54 -14.62 18.72
CA PHE A 179 -7.10 -14.35 17.36
C PHE A 179 -7.26 -15.57 16.45
N ILE A 180 -6.84 -16.75 16.91
CA ILE A 180 -7.02 -18.03 16.19
C ILE A 180 -8.51 -18.31 15.97
N LEU A 181 -9.34 -18.12 17.00
CA LEU A 181 -10.79 -18.30 16.92
C LEU A 181 -11.41 -17.33 15.92
N ASN A 182 -11.06 -16.04 15.96
CA ASN A 182 -11.54 -15.04 15.00
C ASN A 182 -11.08 -15.34 13.58
N PHE A 183 -9.85 -15.83 13.41
CA PHE A 183 -9.32 -16.23 12.11
C PHE A 183 -10.02 -17.49 11.58
N LEU A 184 -10.31 -18.46 12.43
CA LEU A 184 -11.11 -19.65 12.11
C LEU A 184 -12.55 -19.27 11.75
N ILE A 185 -13.17 -18.38 12.52
CA ILE A 185 -14.52 -17.87 12.23
C ILE A 185 -14.49 -17.17 10.88
N PHE A 186 -13.50 -16.33 10.61
CA PHE A 186 -13.33 -15.68 9.31
C PHE A 186 -13.24 -16.71 8.18
N ILE A 187 -12.36 -17.71 8.29
CA ILE A 187 -12.24 -18.81 7.31
C ILE A 187 -13.56 -19.55 7.13
N LEU A 188 -14.27 -19.86 8.23
CA LEU A 188 -15.58 -20.53 8.21
C LEU A 188 -16.65 -19.68 7.52
N THR A 189 -16.74 -18.39 7.81
CA THR A 189 -17.68 -17.48 7.14
C THR A 189 -17.36 -17.34 5.66
N VAL A 190 -16.07 -17.28 5.29
CA VAL A 190 -15.65 -17.28 3.89
C VAL A 190 -16.09 -18.59 3.23
N LEU A 191 -15.80 -19.76 3.82
CA LEU A 191 -16.24 -21.07 3.31
C LEU A 191 -17.76 -21.19 3.19
N GLN A 192 -18.52 -20.68 4.16
CA GLN A 192 -19.98 -20.67 4.12
C GLN A 192 -20.51 -19.79 3.00
N LEU A 193 -19.96 -18.58 2.83
CA LEU A 193 -20.31 -17.70 1.71
C LEU A 193 -20.05 -18.37 0.37
N LEU A 194 -18.95 -19.10 0.24
CA LEU A 194 -18.59 -19.82 -0.98
C LEU A 194 -19.52 -20.99 -1.26
N LYS A 195 -19.98 -21.71 -0.23
CA LYS A 195 -21.01 -22.74 -0.36
C LYS A 195 -22.36 -22.18 -0.77
N ILE A 196 -22.79 -21.06 -0.17
CA ILE A 196 -24.05 -20.38 -0.53
C ILE A 196 -24.02 -19.92 -1.99
N LEU A 197 -22.86 -19.45 -2.46
CA LEU A 197 -22.64 -19.05 -3.85
C LEU A 197 -22.40 -20.25 -4.80
N ASN A 198 -22.47 -21.49 -4.31
CA ASN A 198 -22.30 -22.73 -5.07
C ASN A 198 -20.95 -22.85 -5.80
N ILE A 199 -19.89 -22.31 -5.19
CA ILE A 199 -18.53 -22.24 -5.75
C ILE A 199 -17.67 -23.45 -5.34
N LEU A 200 -17.95 -24.03 -4.17
CA LEU A 200 -17.37 -25.31 -3.72
C LEU A 200 -18.44 -26.40 -3.87
N GLU A 201 -18.26 -27.31 -4.83
CA GLU A 201 -18.82 -28.66 -4.74
C GLU A 201 -18.02 -29.50 -3.74
#